data_AF-A0A433V9M5-F1
#
_entry.id   AF-A0A433V9M5-F1
#
_cell.length_a   1.000
_cell.length_b   1.000
_cell.length_c   1.000
_cell.angle_alpha   90.00
_cell.angle_beta   90.00
_cell.angle_gamma   90.00
#
_symmetry.space_group_name_H-M   'P 1'
#
loop_
_entity.id
_entity.type
_entity.pdbx_description
1 polymer ?
#
loop_
_entity_poly.entity_id
_entity_poly.type
_entity_poly.pdbx_seq_one_letter_code
_entity_poly.pdbx_strand_id
1 'polypeptide(L)'
;MSRAKNAISNPRFTQYPKLITQSIFHTLNGRWHKPAMQVFMVIIITHLLEHIFQVYQVYVLGWSRKDALGALGLLYPWLVRSEWLHYGHALFMLLGLAALRPAIVGRARIWWDITFVIAFYHHFEHALLLGQVLINKNLFGSPVPTSIGQLWIPRLELHLFYNALVLLPMLIALYYHRFPSDFGQNNC
;
A
#
# COMPACT_ATOMS: atom_id res chain seq x y z
N MET A 1 -73.12 -17.80 -2.80
CA MET A 1 -72.58 -16.92 -1.73
C MET A 1 -71.35 -17.63 -1.17
N SER A 2 -70.13 -17.20 -1.54
CA SER A 2 -69.25 -16.30 -0.76
C SER A 2 -68.64 -17.02 0.47
N ARG A 3 -67.34 -17.04 0.79
CA ARG A 3 -66.14 -16.34 0.29
C ARG A 3 -64.91 -17.07 0.88
N ALA A 4 -63.88 -17.19 0.05
CA ALA A 4 -62.46 -16.94 0.34
C ALA A 4 -61.91 -17.03 1.79
N LYS A 5 -60.98 -17.97 1.96
CA LYS A 5 -59.64 -17.81 2.56
C LYS A 5 -59.28 -16.38 3.01
N ASN A 6 -58.90 -16.21 4.28
CA ASN A 6 -58.02 -15.13 4.77
C ASN A 6 -57.30 -15.67 6.02
N ALA A 7 -56.10 -16.22 5.88
CA ALA A 7 -54.84 -15.49 5.85
C ALA A 7 -54.65 -14.65 7.13
N ILE A 8 -54.03 -15.32 8.10
CA ILE A 8 -53.45 -14.75 9.31
C ILE A 8 -52.45 -13.68 8.88
N SER A 9 -52.81 -12.41 9.02
CA SER A 9 -51.89 -11.29 8.87
C SER A 9 -51.00 -11.23 10.11
N ASN A 10 -49.87 -11.95 10.09
CA ASN A 10 -48.80 -11.80 11.06
C ASN A 10 -47.94 -10.60 10.63
N PRO A 11 -47.90 -9.48 11.37
CA PRO A 11 -47.11 -8.31 11.00
C PRO A 11 -45.67 -8.40 11.57
N ARG A 12 -45.08 -9.61 11.58
CA ARG A 12 -43.66 -9.78 11.88
C ARG A 12 -42.94 -10.00 10.57
N PHE A 13 -41.87 -9.25 10.37
CA PHE A 13 -41.11 -9.07 9.13
C PHE A 13 -41.68 -7.97 8.23
N THR A 14 -41.73 -6.77 8.80
CA THR A 14 -41.27 -5.57 8.11
C THR A 14 -40.10 -5.93 7.19
N GLN A 15 -40.34 -5.86 5.88
CA GLN A 15 -39.28 -5.74 4.89
C GLN A 15 -38.47 -4.50 5.27
N TYR A 16 -37.35 -4.72 5.96
CA TYR A 16 -36.32 -3.69 6.04
C TYR A 16 -35.95 -3.35 4.60
N PRO A 17 -36.08 -2.09 4.16
CA PRO A 17 -35.54 -1.72 2.87
C PRO A 17 -34.08 -2.12 2.91
N LYS A 18 -33.68 -2.99 1.97
CA LYS A 18 -32.29 -3.27 1.66
C LYS A 18 -31.64 -1.90 1.50
N LEU A 19 -30.96 -1.41 2.54
CA LEU A 19 -30.27 -0.13 2.49
C LEU A 19 -29.11 -0.38 1.54
N ILE A 20 -29.34 -0.06 0.26
CA ILE A 20 -28.34 -0.11 -0.82
C ILE A 20 -27.38 1.06 -0.61
N THR A 21 -26.64 0.98 0.48
CA THR A 21 -25.35 1.64 0.60
C THR A 21 -24.40 0.57 1.08
N GLN A 22 -24.11 -0.41 0.21
CA GLN A 22 -22.94 -1.22 0.46
C GLN A 22 -21.75 -0.28 0.42
N SER A 23 -21.18 0.00 1.59
CA SER A 23 -20.02 0.86 1.78
C SER A 23 -18.98 0.59 0.69
N ILE A 24 -18.31 1.63 0.19
CA ILE A 24 -17.26 1.53 -0.83
C ILE A 24 -16.27 0.43 -0.44
N PHE A 25 -15.91 0.32 0.83
CA PHE A 25 -15.05 -0.73 1.37
C PHE A 25 -15.61 -2.14 1.18
N HIS A 26 -16.92 -2.34 1.37
CA HIS A 26 -17.56 -3.64 1.13
C HIS A 26 -17.52 -4.03 -0.36
N THR A 27 -17.78 -3.05 -1.24
CA THR A 27 -17.72 -3.29 -2.69
C THR A 27 -16.29 -3.54 -3.18
N LEU A 28 -15.31 -2.82 -2.62
CA LEU A 28 -13.88 -2.95 -2.90
C LEU A 28 -13.33 -4.31 -2.45
N ASN A 29 -13.69 -4.78 -1.25
CA ASN A 29 -13.26 -6.06 -0.70
C ASN A 29 -14.11 -7.26 -1.15
N GLY A 30 -15.11 -7.02 -2.00
CA GLY A 30 -15.96 -8.04 -2.62
C GLY A 30 -15.68 -8.15 -4.12
N ARG A 31 -16.67 -7.77 -4.93
CA ARG A 31 -16.63 -7.93 -6.39
C ARG A 31 -15.45 -7.22 -7.08
N TRP A 32 -14.93 -6.13 -6.50
CA TRP A 32 -13.81 -5.37 -7.06
C TRP A 32 -12.45 -5.73 -6.46
N HIS A 33 -12.39 -6.74 -5.58
CA HIS A 33 -11.15 -7.04 -4.85
C HIS A 33 -10.01 -7.40 -5.79
N LYS A 34 -10.25 -8.34 -6.71
CA LYS A 34 -9.24 -8.76 -7.70
C LYS A 34 -8.71 -7.58 -8.55
N PRO A 35 -9.55 -6.79 -9.25
CA PRO A 35 -9.02 -5.67 -10.04
C PRO A 35 -8.36 -4.60 -9.16
N ALA A 36 -8.87 -4.33 -7.96
CA ALA A 36 -8.23 -3.38 -7.04
C ALA A 36 -6.83 -3.85 -6.60
N MET A 37 -6.69 -5.13 -6.25
CA MET A 37 -5.40 -5.75 -5.95
C MET A 37 -4.43 -5.68 -7.14
N GLN A 38 -4.92 -5.88 -8.37
CA GLN A 38 -4.07 -5.78 -9.57
C GLN A 38 -3.55 -4.36 -9.79
N VAL A 39 -4.43 -3.35 -9.71
CA VAL A 39 -4.03 -1.94 -9.83
C VAL A 39 -3.04 -1.56 -8.74
N PHE A 40 -3.33 -1.98 -7.50
CA PHE A 40 -2.44 -1.78 -6.36
C PHE A 40 -1.05 -2.35 -6.62
N MET A 41 -0.96 -3.60 -7.11
CA MET A 41 0.32 -4.24 -7.43
C MET A 41 1.06 -3.58 -8.59
N VAL A 42 0.36 -3.15 -9.64
CA VAL A 42 0.98 -2.47 -10.79
C VAL A 42 1.65 -1.17 -10.35
N ILE A 43 1.00 -0.38 -9.50
CA ILE A 43 1.55 0.88 -8.99
C ILE A 43 2.80 0.61 -8.14
N ILE A 44 2.76 -0.39 -7.26
CA ILE A 44 3.90 -0.79 -6.42
C ILE A 44 5.09 -1.23 -7.27
N ILE A 45 4.85 -2.09 -8.26
CA ILE A 45 5.92 -2.59 -9.13
C ILE A 45 6.51 -1.45 -9.97
N THR A 46 5.68 -0.53 -10.47
CA THR A 46 6.14 0.63 -11.23
C THR A 46 7.06 1.51 -10.38
N HIS A 47 6.72 1.74 -9.12
CA HIS A 47 7.57 2.48 -8.20
C HIS A 47 8.87 1.72 -7.86
N LEU A 48 8.82 0.40 -7.69
CA LEU A 48 10.04 -0.40 -7.51
C LEU A 48 10.96 -0.29 -8.73
N LEU A 49 10.40 -0.33 -9.94
CA LEU A 49 11.17 -0.18 -11.18
C LEU A 49 11.88 1.17 -11.24
N GLU A 50 11.24 2.25 -10.76
CA GLU A 50 11.88 3.57 -10.65
C GLU A 50 13.18 3.50 -9.83
N HIS A 51 13.16 2.81 -8.70
CA HIS A 51 14.36 2.60 -7.89
C HIS A 51 15.38 1.67 -8.53
N ILE A 52 14.95 0.62 -9.24
CA ILE A 52 15.86 -0.25 -10.00
C ILE A 52 16.60 0.57 -11.08
N PHE A 53 15.92 1.51 -11.74
CA PHE A 53 16.57 2.44 -12.67
C PHE A 53 17.58 3.35 -11.97
N GLN A 54 17.27 3.87 -10.78
CA GLN A 54 18.24 4.67 -10.00
C GLN A 54 19.50 3.86 -9.66
N VAL A 55 19.34 2.59 -9.25
CA VAL A 55 20.46 1.68 -8.99
C VAL A 55 21.28 1.45 -10.25
N TYR A 56 20.61 1.16 -11.36
CA TYR A 56 21.28 0.95 -12.64
C TYR A 56 22.07 2.19 -13.07
N GLN A 57 21.48 3.39 -12.93
CA GLN A 57 22.14 4.66 -13.22
C GLN A 57 23.42 4.85 -12.38
N VAL A 58 23.38 4.56 -11.08
CA VAL A 58 24.56 4.70 -10.20
C VAL A 58 25.61 3.64 -10.46
N TYR A 59 25.22 2.37 -10.45
CA TYR A 59 26.16 1.25 -10.39
C TYR A 59 26.60 0.73 -11.77
N VAL A 60 25.77 0.91 -12.81
CA VAL A 60 26.10 0.45 -14.17
C VAL A 60 26.52 1.62 -15.06
N LEU A 61 25.81 2.75 -15.01
CA LEU A 61 26.15 3.92 -15.82
C LEU A 61 27.15 4.89 -15.16
N GLY A 62 27.47 4.67 -13.88
CA GLY A 62 28.43 5.51 -13.14
C GLY A 62 27.93 6.92 -12.85
N TRP A 63 26.62 7.16 -12.92
CA TRP A 63 26.07 8.48 -12.62
C TRP A 63 26.25 8.83 -11.15
N SER A 64 26.38 10.13 -10.88
CA SER A 64 26.39 10.59 -9.50
C SER A 64 25.00 10.38 -8.87
N ARG A 65 24.94 10.10 -7.56
CA ARG A 65 23.68 9.81 -6.85
C ARG A 65 22.63 10.93 -6.98
N LYS A 66 23.05 12.19 -7.15
CA LYS A 66 22.17 13.34 -7.34
C LYS A 66 21.54 13.40 -8.75
N ASP A 67 22.14 12.71 -9.72
CA ASP A 67 21.71 12.68 -11.12
C ASP A 67 20.95 11.38 -11.44
N ALA A 68 21.07 10.37 -10.59
CA ALA A 68 20.33 9.11 -10.68
C ALA A 68 18.88 9.28 -10.20
N LEU A 69 18.02 9.81 -11.08
CA LEU A 69 16.63 10.16 -10.77
C LEU A 69 15.64 9.03 -11.05
N GLY A 70 16.03 7.94 -11.70
CA GLY A 70 15.11 6.90 -12.18
C GLY A 70 14.56 7.23 -13.57
N ALA A 71 13.53 6.52 -14.04
CA ALA A 71 12.95 6.75 -15.37
C ALA A 71 11.99 7.94 -15.37
N LEU A 72 11.03 7.96 -14.44
CA LEU A 72 10.07 9.04 -14.29
C LEU A 72 10.73 10.33 -13.79
N GLY A 73 11.70 10.21 -12.89
CA GLY A 73 12.47 11.34 -12.38
C GLY A 73 13.35 12.00 -13.43
N LEU A 74 13.76 11.30 -14.49
CA LEU A 74 14.43 11.96 -15.63
C LEU A 74 13.48 12.83 -16.44
N LEU A 75 12.20 12.45 -16.57
CA LEU A 75 11.18 13.24 -17.26
C LEU A 75 10.66 14.39 -16.39
N TYR A 76 10.52 14.15 -15.08
CA TYR A 76 9.99 15.10 -14.11
C TYR A 76 10.86 15.15 -12.84
N PRO A 77 12.05 15.79 -12.89
CA PRO A 77 13.03 15.78 -11.78
C PRO A 77 12.49 16.27 -10.45
N TRP A 78 11.55 17.21 -10.49
CA TRP A 78 10.94 17.76 -9.28
C TRP A 78 10.23 16.70 -8.45
N LEU A 79 9.63 15.67 -9.07
CA LEU A 79 8.91 14.60 -8.38
C LEU A 79 9.81 13.83 -7.39
N VAL A 80 11.04 13.54 -7.81
CA VAL A 80 12.03 12.81 -6.99
C VAL A 80 12.75 13.76 -6.04
N ARG A 81 13.21 14.93 -6.54
CA ARG A 81 14.00 15.87 -5.74
C ARG A 81 13.25 16.49 -4.56
N SER A 82 11.92 16.60 -4.66
CA SER A 82 11.06 17.17 -3.61
C SER A 82 10.43 16.15 -2.68
N GLU A 83 10.73 14.86 -2.85
CA GLU A 83 10.06 13.73 -2.18
C GLU A 83 8.59 13.49 -2.51
N TRP A 84 7.95 14.30 -3.36
CA TRP A 84 6.53 14.11 -3.69
C TRP A 84 6.22 12.73 -4.28
N LEU A 85 7.10 12.19 -5.13
CA LEU A 85 6.93 10.85 -5.71
C LEU A 85 6.93 9.78 -4.63
N HIS A 86 7.94 9.80 -3.76
CA HIS A 86 8.08 8.75 -2.76
C HIS A 86 7.03 8.88 -1.65
N TYR A 87 6.78 10.10 -1.16
CA TYR A 87 5.74 10.33 -0.15
C TYR A 87 4.35 9.96 -0.67
N GLY A 88 4.01 10.40 -1.89
CA GLY A 88 2.74 10.07 -2.53
C GLY A 88 2.55 8.58 -2.73
N HIS A 89 3.59 7.88 -3.20
CA HIS A 89 3.57 6.43 -3.32
C HIS A 89 3.45 5.73 -1.96
N ALA A 90 4.21 6.14 -0.94
CA ALA A 90 4.16 5.56 0.40
C ALA A 90 2.77 5.74 1.04
N LEU A 91 2.14 6.91 0.85
CA LEU A 91 0.77 7.16 1.28
C LEU A 91 -0.24 6.28 0.53
N PHE A 92 -0.12 6.19 -0.80
CA PHE A 92 -0.96 5.30 -1.61
C PHE A 92 -0.84 3.84 -1.14
N MET A 93 0.38 3.38 -0.88
CA MET A 93 0.64 2.03 -0.38
C MET A 93 -0.04 1.81 0.97
N LEU A 94 0.13 2.72 1.92
CA LEU A 94 -0.48 2.61 3.25
C LEU A 94 -2.02 2.57 3.18
N LEU A 95 -2.62 3.45 2.39
CA LEU A 95 -4.07 3.49 2.19
C LEU A 95 -4.59 2.24 1.48
N GLY A 96 -3.88 1.75 0.45
CA GLY A 96 -4.24 0.52 -0.25
C GLY A 96 -4.14 -0.71 0.66
N LEU A 97 -3.07 -0.82 1.46
CA LEU A 97 -2.93 -1.88 2.45
C LEU A 97 -4.06 -1.84 3.48
N ALA A 98 -4.44 -0.66 3.98
CA ALA A 98 -5.57 -0.51 4.91
C ALA A 98 -6.91 -0.86 4.25
N ALA A 99 -7.15 -0.36 3.04
CA ALA A 99 -8.44 -0.48 2.36
C ALA A 99 -8.74 -1.91 1.89
N LEU A 100 -7.72 -2.66 1.47
CA LEU A 100 -7.85 -4.04 0.96
C LEU A 100 -7.69 -5.10 2.06
N ARG A 101 -7.31 -4.68 3.27
CA ARG A 101 -7.13 -5.54 4.44
C ARG A 101 -8.35 -6.41 4.80
N PRO A 102 -9.61 -5.92 4.76
CA PRO A 102 -10.77 -6.72 5.18
C PRO A 102 -10.95 -8.05 4.44
N ALA A 103 -10.59 -8.11 3.15
CA ALA A 103 -10.65 -9.32 2.34
C ALA A 103 -9.49 -10.32 2.61
N ILE A 104 -8.45 -9.90 3.32
CA ILE A 104 -7.29 -10.74 3.63
C ILE A 104 -7.53 -11.46 4.97
N VAL A 105 -7.60 -12.79 4.92
CA VAL A 105 -7.93 -13.66 6.06
C VAL A 105 -6.90 -14.76 6.27
N GLY A 106 -6.98 -15.48 7.40
CA GLY A 106 -6.11 -16.61 7.71
C GLY A 106 -4.62 -16.23 7.78
N ARG A 107 -3.74 -17.13 7.33
CA ARG A 107 -2.29 -16.91 7.36
C ARG A 107 -1.84 -15.71 6.54
N ALA A 108 -2.54 -15.40 5.45
CA ALA A 108 -2.25 -14.22 4.63
C ALA A 108 -2.36 -12.92 5.44
N ARG A 109 -3.29 -12.86 6.40
CA ARG A 109 -3.52 -11.66 7.21
C ARG A 109 -2.33 -11.29 8.07
N ILE A 110 -1.63 -12.27 8.62
CA ILE A 110 -0.43 -12.04 9.44
C ILE A 110 0.64 -11.33 8.63
N TRP A 111 0.95 -11.84 7.44
CA TRP A 111 1.95 -11.27 6.55
C TRP A 111 1.53 -9.90 5.98
N TRP A 112 0.24 -9.72 5.73
CA TRP A 112 -0.32 -8.42 5.33
C TRP A 112 -0.16 -7.37 6.43
N ASP A 113 -0.39 -7.75 7.69
CA ASP A 113 -0.25 -6.85 8.83
C ASP A 113 1.22 -6.52 9.12
N ILE A 114 2.14 -7.49 8.95
CA ILE A 114 3.59 -7.23 8.98
C ILE A 114 3.97 -6.22 7.90
N THR A 115 3.51 -6.44 6.67
CA THR A 115 3.71 -5.51 5.54
C THR A 115 3.21 -4.10 5.89
N PHE A 116 2.01 -4.01 6.46
CA PHE A 116 1.40 -2.74 6.85
C PHE A 116 2.24 -1.98 7.89
N VAL A 117 2.73 -2.65 8.93
CA VAL A 117 3.55 -2.02 9.97
C VAL A 117 4.87 -1.49 9.38
N ILE A 118 5.54 -2.29 8.55
CA ILE A 118 6.80 -1.87 7.90
C ILE A 118 6.53 -0.70 6.95
N ALA A 119 5.48 -0.78 6.12
CA ALA A 119 5.09 0.27 5.20
C ALA A 119 4.73 1.57 5.93
N PHE A 120 4.08 1.48 7.09
CA PHE A 120 3.78 2.63 7.95
C PHE A 120 5.06 3.32 8.44
N TYR A 121 6.03 2.56 8.93
CA TYR A 121 7.31 3.11 9.37
C TYR A 121 8.07 3.76 8.19
N HIS A 122 8.10 3.11 7.03
CA HIS A 122 8.72 3.67 5.83
C HIS A 122 8.02 4.98 5.39
N HIS A 123 6.69 5.03 5.43
CA HIS A 123 5.93 6.25 5.18
C HIS A 123 6.26 7.37 6.18
N PHE A 124 6.43 7.03 7.46
CA PHE A 124 6.84 8.00 8.48
C PHE A 124 8.21 8.63 8.17
N GLU A 125 9.21 7.85 7.75
CA GLU A 125 10.51 8.38 7.31
C GLU A 125 10.34 9.37 6.13
N HIS A 126 9.47 9.07 5.17
CA HIS A 126 9.14 10.00 4.08
C HIS A 126 8.43 11.26 4.55
N ALA A 127 7.49 11.14 5.49
CA ALA A 127 6.81 12.27 6.08
C ALA A 127 7.80 13.20 6.80
N LEU A 128 8.80 12.64 7.48
CA LEU A 128 9.89 13.43 8.08
C LEU A 128 10.71 14.18 7.03
N LEU A 129 11.02 13.55 5.90
CA LEU A 129 11.76 14.21 4.82
C LEU A 129 10.95 15.32 4.15
N LEU A 130 9.70 15.05 3.78
CA LEU A 130 8.82 16.05 3.18
C LEU A 130 8.55 17.19 4.16
N GLY A 131 8.37 16.90 5.45
CA GLY A 131 8.21 17.91 6.50
C GLY A 131 9.41 18.87 6.60
N GLN A 132 10.64 18.37 6.49
CA GLN A 132 11.85 19.20 6.45
C GLN A 132 11.86 20.14 5.24
N VAL A 133 11.45 19.65 4.06
CA VAL A 133 11.31 20.45 2.83
C VAL A 133 10.25 21.54 3.01
N LEU A 134 9.08 21.21 3.56
CA LEU A 134 7.97 22.15 3.74
C LEU A 134 8.26 23.23 4.81
N ILE A 135 8.93 22.86 5.90
CA ILE A 135 9.29 23.78 6.99
C ILE A 135 10.59 24.54 6.69
N ASN A 136 11.32 24.11 5.66
CA ASN A 136 12.65 24.60 5.29
C ASN A 136 13.65 24.53 6.47
N LYS A 137 13.55 23.46 7.27
CA LYS A 137 14.44 23.17 8.40
C LYS A 137 14.78 21.69 8.40
N ASN A 138 16.07 21.39 8.26
CA ASN A 138 16.56 20.02 8.25
C ASN A 138 16.86 19.53 9.68
N LEU A 139 16.72 18.22 9.88
CA LEU A 139 17.09 17.57 11.14
C LEU A 139 18.60 17.64 11.35
N PHE A 140 19.01 17.78 12.61
CA PHE A 140 20.41 17.79 13.05
C PHE A 140 21.28 18.90 12.41
N GLY A 141 20.68 19.96 11.89
CA GLY A 141 21.40 21.01 11.16
C GLY A 141 22.00 20.53 9.83
N SER A 142 21.51 19.41 9.29
CA SER A 142 21.97 18.85 8.02
C SER A 142 21.78 19.84 6.87
N PRO A 143 22.69 19.88 5.87
CA PRO A 143 22.52 20.72 4.67
C PRO A 143 21.38 20.24 3.75
N VAL A 144 20.90 19.00 3.94
CA VAL A 144 19.82 18.39 3.15
C VAL A 144 18.81 17.67 4.06
N PRO A 145 17.57 17.46 3.61
CA PRO A 145 16.60 16.63 4.33
C PRO A 145 17.13 15.21 4.58
N THR A 146 17.14 14.80 5.84
CA THR A 146 17.71 13.53 6.29
C THR A 146 16.71 12.78 7.17
N SER A 147 16.55 11.48 6.96
CA SER A 147 15.71 10.60 7.75
C SER A 147 16.53 9.89 8.85
N ILE A 148 15.89 9.14 9.76
CA ILE A 148 16.60 8.44 10.86
C ILE A 148 17.50 7.34 10.28
N GLY A 149 16.97 6.53 9.35
CA GLY A 149 17.75 5.48 8.71
C GLY A 149 18.92 6.01 7.86
N GLN A 150 18.77 7.20 7.29
CA GLN A 150 19.80 7.84 6.46
C GLN A 150 21.05 8.26 7.23
N LEU A 151 21.01 8.26 8.57
CA LEU A 151 22.19 8.51 9.40
C LEU A 151 23.25 7.40 9.27
N TRP A 152 22.83 6.21 8.86
CA TRP A 152 23.68 5.01 8.82
C TRP A 152 23.87 4.45 7.41
N ILE A 153 22.83 4.53 6.59
CA ILE A 153 22.80 3.93 5.25
C ILE A 153 22.48 5.03 4.23
N PRO A 154 23.20 5.14 3.11
CA PRO A 154 22.88 6.14 2.12
C PRO A 154 21.48 5.90 1.53
N ARG A 155 20.85 7.00 1.11
CA ARG A 155 19.43 7.04 0.77
C ARG A 155 18.99 5.98 -0.24
N LEU A 156 19.78 5.77 -1.29
CA LEU A 156 19.44 4.86 -2.39
C LEU A 156 19.31 3.41 -1.87
N GLU A 157 20.32 2.95 -1.14
CA GLU A 157 20.39 1.59 -0.58
C GLU A 157 19.32 1.40 0.48
N LEU A 158 19.11 2.43 1.32
CA LEU A 158 18.07 2.40 2.34
C LEU A 158 16.67 2.24 1.73
N HIS A 159 16.37 2.94 0.64
CA HIS A 159 15.07 2.81 -0.05
C HIS A 159 14.88 1.41 -0.65
N LEU A 160 15.90 0.86 -1.31
CA LEU A 160 15.83 -0.52 -1.82
C LEU A 160 15.61 -1.52 -0.70
N PHE A 161 16.29 -1.32 0.43
CA PHE A 161 16.14 -2.17 1.59
C PHE A 161 14.71 -2.11 2.15
N TYR A 162 14.15 -0.92 2.35
CA TYR A 162 12.74 -0.78 2.75
C TYR A 162 11.78 -1.38 1.73
N ASN A 163 12.00 -1.15 0.44
CA ASN A 163 11.17 -1.72 -0.62
C ASN A 163 11.18 -3.25 -0.56
N ALA A 164 12.33 -3.88 -0.32
CA ALA A 164 12.42 -5.32 -0.13
C ALA A 164 11.71 -5.78 1.16
N LEU A 165 11.93 -5.09 2.28
CA LEU A 165 11.29 -5.40 3.56
C LEU A 165 9.77 -5.29 3.51
N VAL A 166 9.21 -4.42 2.67
CA VAL A 166 7.76 -4.31 2.47
C VAL A 166 7.28 -5.32 1.43
N LEU A 167 7.97 -5.46 0.29
CA LEU A 167 7.51 -6.31 -0.80
C LEU A 167 7.54 -7.81 -0.46
N LEU A 168 8.57 -8.30 0.22
CA LEU A 168 8.68 -9.72 0.55
C LEU A 168 7.53 -10.25 1.40
N PRO A 169 7.20 -9.69 2.58
CA PRO A 169 6.04 -10.14 3.35
C PRO A 169 4.73 -9.91 2.58
N MET A 170 4.64 -8.89 1.72
CA MET A 170 3.47 -8.67 0.89
C MET A 170 3.27 -9.81 -0.11
N LEU A 171 4.32 -10.22 -0.82
CA LEU A 171 4.28 -11.35 -1.75
C LEU A 171 3.90 -12.65 -1.03
N ILE A 172 4.41 -12.86 0.19
CA ILE A 172 4.02 -14.00 1.03
C ILE A 172 2.53 -13.92 1.40
N ALA A 173 2.03 -12.74 1.76
CA ALA A 173 0.61 -12.52 2.03
C ALA A 173 -0.25 -12.84 0.80
N LEU A 174 0.15 -12.36 -0.38
CA LEU A 174 -0.55 -12.60 -1.64
C LEU A 174 -0.53 -14.08 -2.03
N TYR A 175 0.58 -14.77 -1.78
CA TYR A 175 0.69 -16.21 -1.99
C TYR A 175 -0.34 -16.97 -1.15
N TYR A 176 -0.39 -16.73 0.15
CA TYR A 176 -1.38 -17.37 1.04
C TYR A 176 -2.82 -16.89 0.79
N HIS A 177 -3.01 -15.68 0.25
CA HIS A 177 -4.33 -15.18 -0.12
C HIS A 177 -4.86 -15.86 -1.39
N ARG A 178 -3.96 -16.14 -2.35
CA ARG A 178 -4.30 -16.84 -3.59
C ARG A 178 -4.43 -18.35 -3.40
N PHE A 179 -3.61 -18.92 -2.53
CA PHE A 179 -3.56 -20.35 -2.22
C PHE A 179 -3.74 -20.56 -0.71
N PRO A 180 -4.98 -20.50 -0.20
CA PRO A 180 -5.26 -20.80 1.19
C PRO A 180 -4.83 -22.23 1.51
N SER A 181 -4.11 -22.44 2.62
CA SER A 181 -3.78 -23.79 3.10
C SER A 181 -4.99 -24.41 3.80
N ASP A 182 -5.30 -25.68 3.50
CA ASP A 182 -6.45 -26.41 4.07
C ASP A 182 -6.38 -26.68 5.58
N PHE A 183 -5.23 -26.42 6.21
CA PHE A 183 -4.97 -26.56 7.65
C PHE A 183 -5.72 -25.52 8.54
N GLY A 184 -6.96 -25.20 8.17
CA GLY A 184 -7.87 -24.34 8.92
C GLY A 184 -9.33 -24.42 8.46
N GLN A 185 -9.66 -25.24 7.45
CA GLN A 185 -11.04 -25.38 6.98
C GLN A 185 -11.92 -26.29 7.87
N ASN A 186 -11.35 -26.96 8.88
CA ASN A 186 -12.08 -27.94 9.71
C ASN A 186 -12.71 -27.39 10.99
N ASN A 187 -12.70 -26.06 11.22
CA ASN A 187 -13.26 -25.43 12.42
C ASN A 187 -14.34 -24.39 12.12
N CYS A 188 -15.13 -24.58 11.06
CA CYS A 188 -16.34 -23.78 10.78
C CYS A 188 -17.54 -24.70 10.58
#